data_AF-A0A6A5SM42-F1
#
_entry.id   AF-A0A6A5SM42-F1
#
_cell.length_a   1.000
_cell.length_b   1.000
_cell.length_c   1.000
_cell.angle_alpha   90.00
_cell.angle_beta   90.00
_cell.angle_gamma   90.00
#
_symmetry.space_group_name_H-M   'P 1'
#
loop_
_entity.id
_entity.type
_entity.pdbx_description
1 polymer ?
#
loop_
_entity_poly.entity_id
_entity_poly.type
_entity_poly.pdbx_seq_one_letter_code
_entity_poly.pdbx_strand_id
1 'polypeptide(L)'
;MRWHCWGAGPVPRGSAYCQAILPDKSPHPTKIILPSCTPHNSTTTTVMEKALKDLELHKGEAEFSIRKTAERNGLSRTTLQRKYNQETRTNAEEAEYQKNLTTQQEEELVTYIQDLTSKGLPPTRSMLQNYACVVAKKEVGMSWVSRFLVHYKDNLLPK
;
A
#
# COMPACT_ATOMS: atom_id res chain seq x y z
N MET A 1 30.00 -42.73 -0.40
CA MET A 1 28.86 -43.40 0.25
C MET A 1 29.37 -44.47 1.19
N ARG A 2 29.36 -44.24 2.51
CA ARG A 2 29.30 -45.32 3.51
C ARG A 2 28.95 -44.72 4.87
N TRP A 3 27.74 -45.00 5.33
CA TRP A 3 27.28 -44.71 6.68
C TRP A 3 27.70 -45.85 7.59
N HIS A 4 28.19 -45.53 8.80
CA HIS A 4 28.28 -46.48 9.90
C HIS A 4 27.46 -45.95 11.08
N CYS A 5 26.39 -46.68 11.39
CA CYS A 5 25.63 -46.59 12.63
C CYS A 5 26.08 -47.74 13.55
N TRP A 6 26.19 -47.50 14.86
CA TRP A 6 25.43 -48.19 15.93
C TRP A 6 25.99 -47.88 17.32
N GLY A 7 25.09 -47.76 18.30
CA GLY A 7 25.42 -47.73 19.72
C GLY A 7 24.25 -47.24 20.60
N ALA A 8 23.26 -48.10 20.84
CA ALA A 8 22.14 -47.89 21.75
C ALA A 8 22.44 -48.43 23.17
N GLY A 9 21.91 -47.79 24.22
CA GLY A 9 21.86 -48.31 25.60
C GLY A 9 21.22 -47.33 26.61
N PRO A 10 20.59 -47.78 27.72
CA PRO A 10 19.21 -47.40 28.06
C PRO A 10 18.98 -46.51 29.30
N VAL A 11 17.75 -45.97 29.40
CA VAL A 11 17.17 -45.14 30.48
C VAL A 11 16.58 -45.99 31.63
N PRO A 12 16.63 -45.53 32.89
CA PRO A 12 15.67 -45.94 33.92
C PRO A 12 14.74 -44.81 34.41
N ARG A 13 13.50 -45.20 34.72
CA ARG A 13 12.37 -44.41 35.24
C ARG A 13 12.27 -44.53 36.77
N GLY A 14 11.95 -43.42 37.46
CA GLY A 14 10.92 -43.39 38.51
C GLY A 14 11.32 -43.18 39.99
N SER A 15 10.67 -42.17 40.59
CA SER A 15 10.08 -42.15 41.96
C SER A 15 10.62 -41.14 43.01
N ALA A 16 9.95 -39.97 43.05
CA ALA A 16 9.37 -39.22 44.18
C ALA A 16 10.14 -39.00 45.51
N TYR A 17 10.30 -37.72 45.92
CA TYR A 17 9.63 -37.17 47.12
C TYR A 17 9.62 -35.62 47.19
N CYS A 18 8.40 -35.07 47.21
CA CYS A 18 7.80 -33.90 47.88
C CYS A 18 8.54 -32.59 48.26
N GLN A 19 7.88 -31.49 47.82
CA GLN A 19 7.43 -30.28 48.55
C GLN A 19 8.42 -29.22 49.06
N ALA A 20 8.35 -28.06 48.39
CA ALA A 20 8.22 -26.76 49.05
C ALA A 20 7.27 -25.87 48.25
N ILE A 21 6.11 -25.56 48.83
CA ILE A 21 5.18 -24.50 48.39
C ILE A 21 5.53 -23.25 49.18
N LEU A 22 5.84 -22.14 48.50
CA LEU A 22 5.74 -20.77 49.04
C LEU A 22 5.13 -19.86 47.97
N PRO A 23 4.43 -18.78 48.39
CA PRO A 23 3.13 -18.46 47.85
C PRO A 23 3.14 -17.55 46.62
N ASP A 24 2.14 -17.82 45.78
CA ASP A 24 1.46 -16.95 44.84
C ASP A 24 1.52 -15.45 45.21
N LYS A 25 2.21 -14.66 44.36
CA LYS A 25 1.74 -13.35 43.88
C LYS A 25 2.38 -13.03 42.52
N SER A 26 1.74 -13.45 41.44
CA SER A 26 1.92 -12.79 40.13
C SER A 26 0.56 -12.65 39.44
N PRO A 27 -0.04 -11.45 39.42
CA PRO A 27 -1.34 -11.25 38.82
C PRO A 27 -1.22 -11.24 37.29
N HIS A 28 -1.72 -12.32 36.69
CA HIS A 28 -2.30 -12.43 35.35
C HIS A 28 -1.41 -12.17 34.11
N PRO A 29 -1.54 -13.02 33.06
CA PRO A 29 -0.94 -12.74 31.77
C PRO A 29 -1.63 -11.50 31.17
N THR A 30 -0.87 -10.42 30.99
CA THR A 30 -1.34 -9.28 30.21
C THR A 30 -1.59 -9.78 28.79
N LYS A 31 -2.88 -9.94 28.44
CA LYS A 31 -3.28 -10.06 27.04
C LYS A 31 -2.68 -8.85 26.33
N ILE A 32 -1.66 -9.08 25.50
CA ILE A 32 -1.26 -8.11 24.49
C ILE A 32 -2.42 -8.07 23.50
N ILE A 33 -3.41 -7.24 23.81
CA ILE A 33 -4.37 -6.77 22.83
C ILE A 33 -3.52 -5.89 21.92
N LEU A 34 -3.03 -6.45 20.82
CA LEU A 34 -2.68 -5.65 19.66
C LEU A 34 -3.90 -4.75 19.40
N PRO A 35 -3.77 -3.41 19.36
CA PRO A 35 -4.86 -2.62 18.82
C PRO A 35 -5.06 -3.12 17.40
N SER A 36 -6.20 -3.77 17.17
CA SER A 36 -6.67 -4.06 15.82
C SER A 36 -6.95 -2.71 15.18
N CYS A 37 -5.93 -2.11 14.56
CA CYS A 37 -6.14 -0.93 13.74
C CYS A 37 -6.74 -1.38 12.41
N THR A 38 -8.03 -1.66 12.44
CA THR A 38 -8.85 -1.53 11.24
C THR A 38 -8.75 -0.05 10.79
N PRO A 39 -8.52 0.22 9.50
CA PRO A 39 -8.44 1.60 9.02
C PRO A 39 -9.83 2.27 9.13
N HIS A 40 -9.96 3.26 10.01
CA HIS A 40 -11.11 4.17 10.01
C HIS A 40 -10.82 5.30 9.00
N ASN A 41 -10.84 4.97 7.71
CA ASN A 41 -10.40 5.86 6.63
C ASN A 41 -11.27 7.13 6.44
N SER A 42 -12.51 7.16 6.93
CA SER A 42 -13.41 8.33 6.77
C SER A 42 -13.15 9.47 7.76
N THR A 43 -12.93 9.16 9.05
CA THR A 43 -12.78 10.18 10.11
C THR A 43 -11.42 10.85 10.05
N THR A 44 -10.34 10.08 9.84
CA THR A 44 -8.99 10.64 9.77
C THR A 44 -8.81 11.55 8.58
N THR A 45 -9.37 11.21 7.41
CA THR A 45 -9.29 12.06 6.20
C THR A 45 -10.02 13.39 6.41
N THR A 46 -11.23 13.35 6.97
CA THR A 46 -12.05 14.56 7.21
C THR A 46 -11.37 15.51 8.21
N VAL A 47 -10.77 14.97 9.28
CA VAL A 47 -10.04 15.78 10.29
C VAL A 47 -8.75 16.36 9.71
N MET A 48 -8.06 15.62 8.82
CA MET A 48 -6.88 16.10 8.11
C MET A 48 -7.20 17.25 7.14
N GLU A 49 -8.27 17.12 6.34
CA GLU A 49 -8.71 18.17 5.41
C GLU A 49 -9.11 19.45 6.14
N LYS A 50 -9.84 19.32 7.25
CA LYS A 50 -10.19 20.45 8.12
C LYS A 50 -8.94 21.16 8.65
N ALA A 51 -7.99 20.39 9.19
CA ALA A 51 -6.74 20.95 9.71
C ALA A 51 -5.92 21.64 8.62
N LEU A 52 -5.86 21.09 7.39
CA LEU A 52 -5.18 21.73 6.26
C LEU A 52 -5.84 23.05 5.86
N LYS A 53 -7.18 23.13 5.86
CA LYS A 53 -7.92 24.35 5.55
C LYS A 53 -7.68 25.43 6.61
N ASP A 54 -7.68 25.06 7.88
CA ASP A 54 -7.34 25.96 8.99
C ASP A 54 -5.90 26.48 8.85
N LEU A 55 -4.97 25.62 8.37
CA LEU A 55 -3.58 26.02 8.12
C LEU A 55 -3.44 27.01 6.96
N GLU A 56 -4.19 26.85 5.88
CA GLU A 56 -4.11 27.77 4.74
C GLU A 56 -4.76 29.13 5.05
N LEU A 57 -5.82 29.17 5.87
CA LEU A 57 -6.52 30.41 6.24
C LEU A 57 -5.63 31.38 7.04
N HIS A 58 -4.81 30.86 7.95
CA HIS A 58 -3.98 31.67 8.87
C HIS A 58 -2.51 31.77 8.42
N LYS A 59 -2.24 31.44 7.16
CA LYS A 59 -0.90 31.46 6.59
C LYS A 59 -0.36 32.89 6.56
N GLY A 60 0.77 33.12 7.24
CA GLY A 60 1.43 34.42 7.33
C GLY A 60 1.14 35.21 8.62
N GLU A 61 0.30 34.70 9.51
CA GLU A 61 0.09 35.27 10.84
C GLU A 61 1.23 34.90 11.79
N ALA A 62 1.69 35.85 12.62
CA ALA A 62 2.83 35.65 13.52
C ALA A 62 2.60 34.59 14.61
N GLU A 63 1.34 34.31 14.97
CA GLU A 63 0.98 33.32 15.99
C GLU A 63 0.66 31.92 15.43
N PHE A 64 0.75 31.76 14.12
CA PHE A 64 0.38 30.55 13.42
C PHE A 64 1.34 29.39 13.71
N SER A 65 0.83 28.28 14.23
CA SER A 65 1.64 27.12 14.59
C SER A 65 0.98 25.80 14.19
N ILE A 66 1.67 25.04 13.34
CA ILE A 66 1.28 23.68 12.93
C ILE A 66 1.03 22.77 14.14
N ARG A 67 1.80 22.99 15.23
CA ARG A 67 1.66 22.24 16.47
C ARG A 67 0.30 22.47 17.13
N LYS A 68 -0.10 23.73 17.30
CA LYS A 68 -1.38 24.09 17.92
C LYS A 68 -2.56 23.53 17.12
N THR A 69 -2.50 23.60 15.79
CA THR A 69 -3.55 23.07 14.91
C THR A 69 -3.64 21.54 14.98
N ALA A 70 -2.49 20.85 15.07
CA ALA A 70 -2.46 19.40 15.22
C ALA A 70 -3.06 18.96 16.56
N GLU A 71 -2.68 19.60 17.67
CA GLU A 71 -3.19 19.30 19.01
C GLU A 71 -4.71 19.51 19.11
N ARG A 72 -5.23 20.62 18.56
CA ARG A 72 -6.68 20.92 18.53
C ARG A 72 -7.50 19.85 17.80
N ASN A 73 -6.92 19.22 16.77
CA ASN A 73 -7.59 18.22 15.94
C ASN A 73 -7.22 16.78 16.34
N GLY A 74 -6.42 16.58 17.39
CA GLY A 74 -5.96 15.25 17.82
C GLY A 74 -5.04 14.55 16.81
N LEU A 75 -4.36 15.32 15.95
CA LEU A 75 -3.45 14.82 14.93
C LEU A 75 -2.01 14.83 15.41
N SER A 76 -1.19 13.91 14.91
CA SER A 76 0.26 14.02 15.09
C SER A 76 0.80 15.23 14.32
N ARG A 77 1.60 16.06 14.99
CA ARG A 77 2.30 17.21 14.39
C ARG A 77 3.08 16.82 13.14
N THR A 78 3.78 15.67 13.16
CA THR A 78 4.60 15.20 12.04
C THR A 78 3.74 14.83 10.84
N THR A 79 2.59 14.20 11.08
CA THR A 79 1.64 13.83 10.02
C THR A 79 1.03 15.07 9.35
N LEU A 80 0.61 16.06 10.15
CA LEU A 80 0.03 17.30 9.61
C LEU A 80 1.07 18.12 8.85
N GLN A 81 2.29 18.25 9.38
CA GLN A 81 3.39 18.96 8.71
C GLN A 81 3.74 18.32 7.37
N ARG A 82 3.91 16.99 7.33
CA ARG A 82 4.27 16.27 6.10
C ARG A 82 3.20 16.41 5.01
N LYS A 83 1.92 16.50 5.40
CA LYS A 83 0.81 16.76 4.47
C LYS A 83 0.73 18.22 4.03
N TYR A 84 0.93 19.16 4.94
CA TYR A 84 0.95 20.60 4.63
C TYR A 84 2.08 21.00 3.70
N ASN A 85 3.28 20.44 3.92
CA ASN A 85 4.43 20.62 3.04
C ASN A 85 4.31 19.88 1.69
N GLN A 86 3.18 19.18 1.45
CA GLN A 86 2.94 18.35 0.26
C GLN A 86 4.02 17.27 0.02
N GLU A 87 4.79 16.90 1.05
CA GLU A 87 5.84 15.87 0.97
C GLU A 87 5.27 14.46 0.77
N THR A 88 3.96 14.30 0.90
CA THR A 88 3.27 13.02 0.71
C THR A 88 2.36 13.10 -0.50
N ARG A 89 2.79 12.49 -1.61
CA ARG A 89 1.92 12.16 -2.74
C ARG A 89 0.67 11.45 -2.24
N THR A 90 -0.47 11.78 -2.82
CA THR A 90 -1.68 11.00 -2.58
C THR A 90 -1.47 9.57 -3.07
N ASN A 91 -2.23 8.61 -2.54
CA ASN A 91 -2.14 7.23 -3.03
C ASN A 91 -2.44 7.14 -4.54
N ALA A 92 -3.28 8.04 -5.06
CA ALA A 92 -3.58 8.14 -6.48
C ALA A 92 -2.38 8.64 -7.29
N GLU A 93 -1.75 9.72 -6.84
CA GLU A 93 -0.55 10.28 -7.48
C GLU A 93 0.63 9.29 -7.45
N GLU A 94 0.81 8.59 -6.33
CA GLU A 94 1.85 7.57 -6.23
C GLU A 94 1.53 6.37 -7.13
N ALA A 95 0.28 5.93 -7.19
CA ALA A 95 -0.13 4.87 -8.11
C ALA A 95 0.10 5.29 -9.58
N GLU A 96 -0.21 6.52 -9.95
CA GLU A 96 0.04 7.07 -11.28
C GLU A 96 1.54 7.18 -11.59
N TYR A 97 2.35 7.64 -10.63
CA TYR A 97 3.81 7.70 -10.77
C TYR A 97 4.46 6.33 -10.98
N GLN A 98 3.90 5.28 -10.37
CA GLN A 98 4.40 3.91 -10.49
C GLN A 98 3.94 3.21 -11.79
N LYS A 99 2.99 3.79 -12.54
CA LYS A 99 2.56 3.22 -13.83
C LYS A 99 3.68 3.31 -14.86
N ASN A 100 3.63 2.41 -15.85
CA ASN A 100 4.53 2.49 -17.00
C ASN A 100 4.17 3.64 -17.94
N LEU A 101 2.87 3.89 -18.10
CA LEU A 101 2.32 4.96 -18.92
C LEU A 101 1.41 5.83 -18.05
N THR A 102 1.36 7.13 -18.33
CA THR A 102 0.41 8.03 -17.67
C THR A 102 -1.01 7.74 -18.13
N THR A 103 -2.01 8.17 -17.36
CA THR A 103 -3.43 7.97 -17.71
C THR A 103 -3.74 8.56 -19.09
N GLN A 104 -3.20 9.75 -19.40
CA GLN A 104 -3.33 10.38 -20.71
C GLN A 104 -2.73 9.54 -21.85
N GLN A 105 -1.55 8.94 -21.64
CA GLN A 105 -0.91 8.09 -22.65
C GLN A 105 -1.69 6.80 -22.90
N GLU A 106 -2.29 6.23 -21.85
CA GLU A 106 -3.16 5.06 -21.97
C GLU A 106 -4.45 5.41 -22.73
N GLU A 107 -5.03 6.60 -22.51
CA GLU A 107 -6.20 7.09 -23.26
C GLU A 107 -5.91 7.30 -24.75
N GLU A 108 -4.78 7.94 -25.09
CA GLU A 108 -4.34 8.09 -26.48
C GLU A 108 -4.17 6.72 -27.18
N LEU A 109 -3.61 5.74 -26.48
CA LEU A 109 -3.50 4.37 -26.97
C LEU A 109 -4.87 3.73 -27.20
N VAL A 110 -5.84 3.94 -26.30
CA VAL A 110 -7.22 3.45 -26.47
C VAL A 110 -7.86 4.05 -27.71
N THR A 111 -7.74 5.36 -27.92
CA THR A 111 -8.26 6.03 -29.13
C THR A 111 -7.63 5.46 -30.40
N TYR A 112 -6.31 5.24 -30.39
CA TYR A 112 -5.62 4.61 -31.51
C TYR A 112 -6.13 3.19 -31.80
N ILE A 113 -6.35 2.38 -30.76
CA ILE A 113 -6.90 1.03 -30.90
C ILE A 113 -8.34 1.06 -31.48
N GLN A 114 -9.17 1.99 -31.03
CA GLN A 114 -10.54 2.12 -31.52
C GLN A 114 -10.55 2.47 -33.02
N ASP A 115 -9.69 3.38 -33.45
CA ASP A 115 -9.51 3.73 -34.87
C ASP A 115 -9.05 2.51 -35.70
N LEU A 116 -8.05 1.75 -35.22
CA LEU A 116 -7.61 0.52 -35.89
C LEU A 116 -8.73 -0.53 -35.97
N THR A 117 -9.47 -0.72 -34.88
CA THR A 117 -10.57 -1.69 -34.82
C THR A 117 -11.69 -1.29 -35.78
N SER A 118 -12.00 0.01 -35.91
CA SER A 118 -12.97 0.53 -36.88
C SER A 118 -12.58 0.24 -38.33
N LYS A 119 -11.27 0.14 -38.61
CA LYS A 119 -10.69 -0.21 -39.91
C LYS A 119 -10.57 -1.73 -40.14
N GLY A 120 -11.05 -2.55 -39.20
CA GLY A 120 -10.97 -4.02 -39.28
C GLY A 120 -9.61 -4.60 -38.93
N LEU A 121 -8.73 -3.82 -38.27
CA LEU A 121 -7.40 -4.25 -37.83
C LEU A 121 -7.39 -4.37 -36.30
N PRO A 122 -7.71 -5.54 -35.73
CA PRO A 122 -7.62 -5.71 -34.28
C PRO A 122 -6.17 -5.60 -33.82
N PRO A 123 -5.87 -4.83 -32.75
CA PRO A 123 -4.52 -4.69 -32.26
C PRO A 123 -4.00 -6.02 -31.69
N THR A 124 -2.73 -6.33 -31.95
CA THR A 124 -2.08 -7.48 -31.33
C THR A 124 -1.44 -7.11 -30.00
N ARG A 125 -1.33 -8.07 -29.09
CA ARG A 125 -0.68 -7.86 -27.78
C ARG A 125 0.77 -7.37 -27.92
N SER A 126 1.49 -7.85 -28.92
CA SER A 126 2.85 -7.42 -29.23
C SER A 126 2.90 -5.96 -29.70
N MET A 127 1.93 -5.50 -30.48
CA MET A 127 1.81 -4.09 -30.88
C MET A 127 1.62 -3.18 -29.64
N LEU A 128 0.74 -3.59 -28.72
CA LEU A 128 0.49 -2.86 -27.47
C LEU A 128 1.75 -2.79 -26.59
N GLN A 129 2.47 -3.90 -26.49
CA GLN A 129 3.75 -3.95 -25.78
C GLN A 129 4.78 -3.02 -26.42
N ASN A 130 4.93 -3.06 -27.75
CA ASN A 130 5.87 -2.21 -28.47
C ASN A 130 5.54 -0.73 -28.28
N TYR A 131 4.27 -0.35 -28.37
CA TYR A 131 3.82 1.01 -28.09
C TYR A 131 4.23 1.44 -26.68
N ALA A 132 3.94 0.60 -25.69
CA ALA A 132 4.28 0.89 -24.30
C ALA A 132 5.79 1.00 -24.08
N CYS A 133 6.60 0.14 -24.71
CA CYS A 133 8.06 0.22 -24.66
C CYS A 133 8.59 1.53 -25.23
N VAL A 134 8.04 1.98 -26.36
CA VAL A 134 8.44 3.22 -27.04
C VAL A 134 8.08 4.43 -26.18
N VAL A 135 6.85 4.50 -25.66
CA VAL A 135 6.37 5.64 -24.88
C VAL A 135 7.05 5.70 -23.51
N ALA A 136 7.20 4.56 -22.83
CA ALA A 136 7.81 4.49 -21.50
C ALA A 136 9.36 4.56 -21.54
N LYS A 137 9.97 4.47 -22.75
CA LYS A 137 11.42 4.44 -22.97
C LYS A 137 12.13 3.35 -22.15
N LYS A 138 11.44 2.24 -21.88
CA LYS A 138 11.92 1.10 -21.10
C LYS A 138 11.22 -0.17 -21.54
N GLU A 139 11.79 -1.32 -21.22
CA GLU A 139 11.14 -2.60 -21.49
C GLU A 139 9.87 -2.76 -20.64
N VAL A 140 8.75 -3.02 -21.31
CA VAL A 140 7.46 -3.29 -20.68
C VAL A 140 7.10 -4.75 -20.92
N GLY A 141 6.82 -5.50 -19.86
CA GLY A 141 6.47 -6.92 -19.96
C GLY A 141 5.02 -7.17 -20.38
N MET A 142 4.73 -8.39 -20.86
CA MET A 142 3.38 -8.82 -21.28
C MET A 142 2.32 -8.73 -20.16
N SER A 143 2.74 -8.75 -18.90
CA SER A 143 1.85 -8.55 -17.75
C SER A 143 1.20 -7.16 -17.75
N TRP A 144 1.90 -6.13 -18.23
CA TRP A 144 1.31 -4.79 -18.39
C TRP A 144 0.22 -4.81 -19.45
N VAL A 145 0.43 -5.49 -20.59
CA VAL A 145 -0.59 -5.62 -21.65
C VAL A 145 -1.85 -6.31 -21.10
N SER A 146 -1.69 -7.38 -20.32
CA SER A 146 -2.82 -8.04 -19.66
C SER A 146 -3.60 -7.09 -18.74
N ARG A 147 -2.89 -6.29 -17.92
CA ARG A 147 -3.50 -5.32 -17.02
C ARG A 147 -4.22 -4.20 -17.77
N PHE A 148 -3.61 -3.68 -18.82
CA PHE A 148 -4.20 -2.66 -19.70
C PHE A 148 -5.51 -3.15 -20.30
N LEU A 149 -5.54 -4.36 -20.88
CA LEU A 149 -6.75 -4.93 -21.48
C LEU A 149 -7.87 -5.15 -20.45
N VAL A 150 -7.54 -5.55 -19.23
CA VAL A 150 -8.52 -5.70 -18.14
C VAL A 150 -9.06 -4.34 -17.69
N HIS A 151 -8.20 -3.33 -17.59
CA HIS A 151 -8.57 -1.99 -17.14
C HIS A 151 -9.49 -1.28 -18.14
N TYR A 152 -9.20 -1.41 -19.44
CA TYR A 152 -9.93 -0.74 -20.52
C TYR A 152 -10.94 -1.64 -21.26
N LYS A 153 -11.30 -2.79 -20.70
CA LYS A 153 -12.20 -3.78 -21.33
C LYS A 153 -13.50 -3.16 -21.88
N ASP A 154 -14.08 -2.20 -21.15
CA ASP A 154 -15.37 -1.59 -21.47
C ASP A 154 -15.24 -0.50 -22.54
N ASN A 155 -14.03 0.02 -22.77
CA ASN A 155 -13.73 1.04 -23.77
C ASN A 155 -13.24 0.43 -25.10
N LEU A 156 -12.71 -0.79 -25.06
CA LEU A 156 -12.14 -1.47 -26.23
C LEU A 156 -13.17 -2.31 -27.01
N LEU A 157 -14.27 -2.70 -26.38
CA LEU A 157 -15.34 -3.45 -27.03
C LEU A 157 -16.57 -2.54 -27.18
N PRO A 158 -17.16 -2.42 -28.38
CA PRO A 158 -18.44 -1.74 -28.54
C PRO A 158 -19.51 -2.47 -27.71
N LYS A 159 -20.39 -1.69 -27.07
CA LYS A 159 -21.57 -2.20 -26.34
C LYS A 159 -22.63 -2.77 -27.27
#